data_AF-A0A6G3CR93-F1
#
_entry.id   AF-A0A6G3CR93-F1
#
_cell.length_a   1.000
_cell.length_b   1.000
_cell.length_c   1.000
_cell.angle_alpha   90.00
_cell.angle_beta   90.00
_cell.angle_gamma   90.00
#
_symmetry.space_group_name_H-M   'P 1'
#
loop_
_entity.id
_entity.type
_entity.pdbx_description
1 polymer ?
#
loop_
_entity_poly.entity_id
_entity_poly.type
_entity_poly.pdbx_seq_one_letter_code
_entity_poly.pdbx_strand_id
1 'polypeptide(L)' 'AGAALCAHMLGVGWCERVGSGRAVRVTSTGLEALSEALGVAPASLTADGPAA' A
#
# COMPACT_ATOMS: atom_id res chain seq x y z
N ALA A 1 -9.71 -7.89 -10.28
CA ALA A 1 -8.50 -7.08 -10.54
C ALA A 1 -7.79 -6.65 -9.25
N GLY A 2 -8.44 -5.98 -8.29
CA GLY A 2 -7.77 -5.46 -7.08
C GLY A 2 -7.04 -6.49 -6.20
N ALA A 3 -7.59 -7.69 -6.02
CA ALA A 3 -6.94 -8.73 -5.23
C ALA A 3 -5.60 -9.21 -5.83
N ALA A 4 -5.50 -9.30 -7.16
CA ALA A 4 -4.26 -9.67 -7.84
C ALA A 4 -3.19 -8.58 -7.67
N LEU A 5 -3.60 -7.31 -7.73
CA LEU A 5 -2.72 -6.18 -7.46
C LEU A 5 -2.19 -6.21 -6.02
N CYS A 6 -3.07 -6.42 -5.01
CA CYS A 6 -2.62 -6.54 -3.62
C CYS A 6 -1.67 -7.72 -3.42
N ALA A 7 -1.93 -8.86 -4.06
CA ALA A 7 -1.04 -10.02 -4.00
C ALA A 7 0.35 -9.71 -4.59
N HIS A 8 0.40 -8.99 -5.71
CA HIS A 8 1.66 -8.54 -6.29
C HIS A 8 2.42 -7.59 -5.35
N MET A 9 1.76 -6.52 -4.87
CA MET A 9 2.38 -5.56 -3.95
C MET A 9 2.94 -6.21 -2.67
N LEU A 10 2.23 -7.20 -2.11
CA LEU A 10 2.71 -8.00 -0.99
C LEU A 10 3.93 -8.85 -1.37
N GLY A 11 3.92 -9.46 -2.55
CA GLY A 11 5.01 -10.30 -3.04
C GLY A 11 6.31 -9.54 -3.32
N VAL A 12 6.22 -8.29 -3.75
CA VAL A 12 7.39 -7.42 -4.00
C VAL A 12 7.77 -6.55 -2.79
N GLY A 13 7.09 -6.71 -1.65
CA GLY A 13 7.39 -5.98 -0.40
C GLY A 13 6.95 -4.52 -0.38
N TRP A 14 6.09 -4.10 -1.30
CA TRP A 14 5.54 -2.73 -1.32
C TRP A 14 4.42 -2.54 -0.30
N CYS A 15 3.73 -3.63 0.06
CA CYS A 15 2.76 -3.65 1.14
C CYS A 15 3.09 -4.76 2.13
N GLU A 16 2.65 -4.60 3.37
CA GLU A 16 2.66 -5.61 4.42
C GLU A 16 1.25 -5.84 4.97
N ARG A 17 0.98 -7.00 5.55
CA ARG A 17 -0.31 -7.26 6.22
C ARG A 17 -0.30 -6.64 7.60
N VAL A 18 -1.43 -6.05 7.98
CA VAL A 18 -1.66 -5.53 9.33
C VAL A 18 -2.81 -6.29 9.98
N GLY A 19 -2.53 -6.86 11.16
CA GLY A 19 -3.46 -7.71 11.90
C GLY A 19 -3.70 -9.07 11.25
N SER A 20 -4.81 -9.73 11.61
CA SER A 20 -5.20 -11.05 11.09
C SER A 20 -6.11 -10.99 9.86
N GLY A 21 -6.50 -9.78 9.44
CA GLY A 21 -7.49 -9.56 8.39
C GLY A 21 -6.92 -9.33 6.99
N ARG A 22 -7.73 -8.68 6.14
CA ARG A 22 -7.36 -8.28 4.76
C ARG A 22 -6.68 -6.92 4.67
N ALA A 23 -6.49 -6.24 5.80
CA ALA A 23 -5.87 -4.94 5.83
C ALA A 23 -4.37 -5.04 5.47
N VAL A 24 -3.92 -4.07 4.68
CA VAL A 24 -2.52 -3.94 4.26
C VAL A 24 -2.06 -2.52 4.51
N ARG A 25 -0.77 -2.37 4.82
CA ARG A 25 -0.09 -1.10 4.99
C ARG A 25 0.99 -0.96 3.92
N VAL A 26 1.14 0.24 3.35
CA VAL A 26 2.23 0.56 2.42
C VAL A 26 3.54 0.69 3.20
N THR A 27 4.60 0.03 2.75
CA THR A 27 5.95 0.13 3.34
C THR A 27 6.65 1.40 2.86
N SER A 28 7.75 1.81 3.49
CA SER A 28 8.53 2.97 3.02
C SER A 28 9.01 2.80 1.57
N THR A 29 9.49 1.62 1.21
CA THR A 29 9.88 1.29 -0.18
C THR A 29 8.67 1.28 -1.12
N GLY A 30 7.54 0.74 -0.65
CA GLY A 30 6.31 0.70 -1.44
C GLY A 30 5.72 2.09 -1.71
N LEU A 31 5.99 3.07 -0.84
CA LEU A 31 5.48 4.43 -0.98
C LEU A 31 6.02 5.11 -2.23
N GLU A 32 7.33 5.06 -2.44
CA GLU A 32 7.97 5.62 -3.64
C GLU A 32 7.54 4.86 -4.89
N ALA A 33 7.59 3.53 -4.85
CA ALA A 33 7.25 2.70 -6.01
C ALA A 33 5.79 2.83 -6.46
N LEU A 34 4.84 2.90 -5.52
CA LEU A 34 3.42 3.11 -5.84
C LEU A 34 3.13 4.53 -6.28
N SER A 35 3.81 5.53 -5.71
CA SER A 35 3.68 6.93 -6.14
C SER A 35 4.09 7.07 -7.60
N GLU A 36 5.22 6.48 -7.98
CA GLU A 36 5.71 6.45 -9.35
C GLU A 36 4.78 5.66 -10.28
N ALA A 37 4.39 4.45 -9.92
CA ALA A 37 3.59 3.56 -10.77
C ALA A 37 2.15 4.07 -11.01
N LEU A 38 1.56 4.75 -10.02
CA LEU A 38 0.19 5.26 -10.09
C LEU A 38 0.13 6.75 -10.48
N GLY A 39 1.26 7.47 -10.43
CA GLY A 39 1.32 8.91 -10.70
C GLY A 39 0.57 9.75 -9.66
N VAL A 40 0.52 9.28 -8.41
CA VAL A 40 -0.17 9.97 -7.30
C VAL A 40 0.82 10.42 -6.24
N ALA A 41 0.46 11.47 -5.50
CA ALA A 41 1.29 11.94 -4.40
C ALA A 41 1.42 10.87 -3.31
N PRO A 42 2.60 10.73 -2.66
CA PRO A 42 2.81 9.74 -1.60
C PRO A 42 1.86 9.94 -0.42
N ALA A 43 1.45 11.19 -0.12
CA ALA A 43 0.46 11.49 0.92
C ALA A 43 -0.92 10.85 0.66
N SER A 44 -1.26 10.54 -0.60
CA SER A 44 -2.51 9.83 -0.94
C SER A 44 -2.44 8.32 -0.71
N LEU A 45 -1.24 7.77 -0.45
CA LEU A 45 -0.99 6.35 -0.21
C LEU A 45 -0.87 6.01 1.28
N THR A 46 -0.72 7.02 2.13
CA THR A 46 -0.73 6.87 3.58
C THR A 46 -2.16 6.95 4.11
N ALA A 47 -2.55 6.00 4.94
CA ALA A 47 -3.80 6.06 5.70
C ALA A 47 -3.65 7.03 6.89
N ASP A 48 -3.26 8.28 6.62
CA ASP A 48 -3.43 9.39 7.56
C ASP A 48 -4.77 10.07 7.23
N GLY A 49 -5.85 9.29 7.37
CA GLY A 49 -7.13 9.87 7.72
C GLY A 49 -7.13 10.03 9.24
N PRO A 50 -7.81 11.04 9.84
CA PRO A 50 -7.85 11.17 11.29
C PRO A 50 -8.26 9.83 11.88
N ALA A 51 -7.43 9.30 12.78
CA ALA A 51 -7.71 8.06 13.49
C ALA A 51 -9.11 8.19 14.12
N ALA A 52 -10.08 7.51 13.51
CA ALA A 52 -11.46 7.44 13.97
C ALA A 52 -11.63 6.23 14.89
#